data_AF-A0A8C5TBT0-F1
#
_entry.id   AF-A0A8C5TBT0-F1
#
_cell.length_a   1.000
_cell.length_b   1.000
_cell.length_c   1.000
_cell.angle_alpha   90.00
_cell.angle_beta   90.00
_cell.angle_gamma   90.00
#
_symmetry.space_group_name_H-M   'P 1'
#
loop_
_entity.id
_entity.type
_entity.pdbx_description
1 polymer ?
#
loop_
_entity_poly.entity_id
_entity_poly.type
_entity_poly.pdbx_seq_one_letter_code
_entity_poly.pdbx_strand_id
1 'polypeptide(L)'
;RYPRLRYPRLRYPRLRYPSRRFYKVYGNGPRPFDLTQLNFKSTCQRFVEKYNELEEEGKIEEEKLFEETAKALLASGIVLQRRGVDKVSIKYSQCYLG
;
A
#
# COMPACT_ATOMS: atom_id res chain seq x y z
N ARG A 1 5.24 -10.73 41.87
CA ARG A 1 5.43 -9.60 40.93
C ARG A 1 6.29 -10.14 39.78
N TYR A 2 5.71 -10.42 38.62
CA TYR A 2 6.48 -10.99 37.50
C TYR A 2 7.43 -9.93 36.90
N PRO A 3 8.66 -10.31 36.50
CA PRO A 3 9.56 -9.38 35.85
C PRO A 3 8.94 -8.94 34.51
N ARG A 4 8.90 -7.63 34.27
CA ARG A 4 8.55 -7.09 32.94
C ARG A 4 9.64 -7.52 31.96
N LEU A 5 9.33 -8.50 31.13
CA LEU A 5 10.17 -8.85 29.98
C LEU A 5 10.32 -7.59 29.11
N ARG A 6 11.52 -7.00 29.11
CA ARG A 6 11.90 -5.96 28.16
C ARG A 6 12.18 -6.66 26.83
N TYR A 7 11.12 -6.93 26.07
CA TYR A 7 11.31 -7.33 24.68
C TYR A 7 12.10 -6.22 23.97
N PRO A 8 13.20 -6.55 23.27
CA PRO A 8 13.87 -5.59 22.40
C PRO A 8 12.80 -4.99 21.49
N ARG A 9 12.76 -3.65 21.38
CA ARG A 9 11.91 -3.02 20.37
C ARG A 9 12.28 -3.68 19.04
N LEU A 10 11.31 -4.36 18.43
CA LEU A 10 11.43 -4.89 17.08
C LEU A 10 11.71 -3.71 16.16
N ARG A 11 12.99 -3.41 15.95
CA ARG A 11 13.44 -2.49 14.94
C ARG A 11 13.37 -3.27 13.64
N TYR A 12 12.17 -3.33 13.07
CA TYR A 12 12.06 -3.62 11.66
C TYR A 12 13.00 -2.63 10.94
N PRO A 13 13.85 -3.10 10.01
CA PRO A 13 14.61 -2.22 9.16
C PRO A 13 13.66 -1.13 8.65
N ARG A 14 14.10 0.13 8.75
CA ARG A 14 13.30 1.30 8.30
C ARG A 14 12.54 0.93 7.03
N LEU A 15 11.22 1.14 7.02
CA LEU A 15 10.34 0.78 5.89
C LEU A 15 11.07 1.02 4.56
N ARG A 16 11.20 -0.05 3.75
CA ARG A 16 11.86 -0.02 2.44
C ARG A 16 11.27 1.14 1.62
N TYR A 17 12.11 1.81 0.82
CA TYR A 17 11.76 3.02 0.05
C TYR A 17 10.34 3.04 -0.54
N PRO A 18 9.87 2.01 -1.30
CA PRO A 18 8.55 2.03 -1.92
C PRO A 18 7.41 2.12 -0.89
N SER A 19 7.48 1.39 0.23
CA SER A 19 6.45 1.47 1.29
C SER A 19 6.42 2.85 1.94
N ARG A 20 7.59 3.42 2.27
CA ARG A 20 7.66 4.73 2.92
C ARG A 20 7.15 5.83 1.99
N ARG A 21 7.50 5.79 0.70
CA ARG A 21 7.06 6.75 -0.31
C ARG A 21 5.56 6.61 -0.59
N PHE A 22 5.05 5.38 -0.62
CA PHE A 22 3.61 5.09 -0.76
C PHE A 22 2.78 5.79 0.34
N TYR A 23 3.10 5.59 1.61
CA TYR A 23 2.37 6.24 2.71
C TYR A 23 2.54 7.76 2.73
N LYS A 24 3.65 8.28 2.21
CA LYS A 24 3.85 9.73 2.07
C LYS A 24 2.89 10.32 1.02
N VAL A 25 2.67 9.62 -0.09
CA VAL A 25 1.92 10.15 -1.25
C VAL A 25 0.45 9.76 -1.25
N TYR A 26 0.12 8.51 -0.94
CA TYR A 26 -1.25 8.00 -0.93
C TYR A 26 -1.84 7.90 0.48
N GLY A 27 -0.99 7.80 1.51
CA GLY A 27 -1.45 7.63 2.90
C GLY A 27 -2.08 6.27 3.15
N ASN A 28 -2.94 6.20 4.17
CA ASN A 28 -3.79 5.03 4.39
C ASN A 28 -4.95 5.12 3.39
N GLY A 29 -4.91 4.24 2.38
CA GLY A 29 -5.90 4.22 1.30
C GLY A 29 -7.35 4.01 1.82
N PRO A 30 -8.34 4.10 0.92
CA PRO A 30 -9.76 4.08 1.31
C PRO A 30 -10.24 2.72 1.84
N ARG A 31 -9.49 1.65 1.57
CA ARG A 31 -9.86 0.28 1.95
C ARG A 31 -9.23 -0.07 3.31
N PRO A 32 -10.03 -0.43 4.33
CA PRO A 32 -9.50 -0.86 5.62
C PRO A 32 -8.73 -2.18 5.47
N PHE A 33 -7.79 -2.41 6.39
CA PHE A 33 -7.11 -3.70 6.47
C PHE A 33 -8.08 -4.74 7.02
N ASP A 34 -8.21 -5.87 6.32
CA ASP A 34 -8.92 -7.02 6.85
C ASP A 34 -7.91 -7.91 7.58
N LEU A 35 -7.87 -7.77 8.91
CA LEU A 35 -6.97 -8.54 9.77
C LEU A 35 -7.51 -9.94 10.13
N THR A 36 -8.74 -10.26 9.73
CA THR A 36 -9.33 -11.59 9.95
C THR A 36 -8.72 -12.64 9.01
N GLN A 37 -8.25 -12.19 7.85
CA GLN A 37 -7.60 -13.02 6.85
C GLN A 37 -6.08 -13.02 7.07
N LEU A 38 -5.53 -14.21 7.34
CA LEU A 38 -4.08 -14.39 7.56
C LEU A 38 -3.23 -13.93 6.36
N ASN A 39 -3.76 -14.07 5.14
CA ASN A 39 -3.06 -13.79 3.89
C ASN A 39 -3.55 -12.49 3.22
N PHE A 40 -4.11 -11.57 3.99
CA PHE A 40 -4.61 -10.32 3.43
C PHE A 40 -3.47 -9.48 2.84
N LYS A 41 -3.49 -9.32 1.51
CA LYS A 41 -2.58 -8.42 0.80
C LYS A 41 -3.16 -7.02 0.72
N SER A 42 -2.61 -6.11 1.51
CA SER A 42 -2.94 -4.69 1.44
C SER A 42 -2.54 -4.04 0.10
N THR A 43 -3.09 -2.87 -0.19
CA THR A 43 -2.72 -2.10 -1.38
C THR A 43 -1.24 -1.73 -1.41
N CYS A 44 -0.67 -1.34 -0.26
CA CYS A 44 0.76 -1.07 -0.13
C CYS A 44 1.59 -2.35 -0.38
N GLN A 45 1.13 -3.52 0.09
CA GLN A 45 1.83 -4.78 -0.15
C GLN A 45 1.89 -5.10 -1.65
N ARG A 46 0.74 -5.02 -2.33
CA ARG A 46 0.64 -5.24 -3.79
C ARG A 46 1.51 -4.24 -4.57
N PHE A 47 1.59 -3.00 -4.08
CA PHE A 47 2.46 -1.98 -4.67
C PHE A 47 3.94 -2.36 -4.60
N VAL A 48 4.40 -2.80 -3.43
CA VAL A 48 5.81 -3.20 -3.25
C VAL A 48 6.15 -4.43 -4.09
N GLU A 49 5.25 -5.40 -4.16
CA GLU A 49 5.42 -6.59 -5.01
C GLU A 49 5.59 -6.18 -6.49
N LYS A 50 4.67 -5.38 -7.02
CA LYS A 50 4.77 -4.87 -8.41
C LYS A 50 5.98 -3.98 -8.65
N TYR A 51 6.39 -3.20 -7.65
CA TYR A 51 7.60 -2.38 -7.74
C TYR A 51 8.85 -3.25 -7.88
N ASN A 52 8.98 -4.29 -7.06
CA ASN A 52 10.12 -5.18 -7.15
C ASN A 52 10.12 -5.96 -8.48
N GLU A 53 8.96 -6.40 -8.98
CA GLU A 53 8.87 -7.07 -10.30
C GLU A 53 9.44 -6.18 -11.42
N LEU A 54 9.00 -4.91 -11.47
CA LEU A 54 9.48 -3.96 -12.48
C LEU A 54 10.94 -3.50 -12.24
N GLU A 55 11.40 -3.48 -10.99
CA GLU A 55 12.80 -3.19 -10.62
C GLU A 55 13.76 -4.27 -11.13
N GLU A 56 13.34 -5.54 -11.05
CA GLU A 56 14.12 -6.68 -11.54
C GLU A 56 14.09 -6.76 -13.08
N GLU A 57 12.98 -6.37 -13.71
CA GLU A 57 12.83 -6.36 -15.18
C GLU A 57 13.66 -5.27 -15.87
N GLY A 58 14.04 -4.18 -15.17
CA GLY A 58 14.84 -3.12 -15.79
C GLY A 58 15.47 -2.12 -14.82
N LYS A 59 16.58 -1.50 -15.26
CA LYS A 59 17.24 -0.38 -14.56
C LYS A 59 16.50 0.93 -14.80
N ILE A 60 15.23 0.97 -14.40
CA ILE A 60 14.40 2.17 -14.46
C ILE A 60 14.71 3.04 -13.24
N GLU A 61 14.66 4.35 -13.43
CA GLU A 61 14.81 5.32 -12.35
C GLU A 61 13.65 5.16 -11.33
N GLU A 62 13.96 5.21 -10.03
CA GLU A 62 13.01 4.93 -8.94
C GLU A 62 11.70 5.74 -9.04
N GLU A 63 11.77 6.99 -9.52
CA GLU A 63 10.61 7.86 -9.66
C GLU A 63 9.69 7.41 -10.80
N LYS A 64 10.25 7.02 -11.94
CA LYS A 64 9.49 6.46 -13.07
C LYS A 64 8.89 5.10 -12.71
N LEU A 65 9.68 4.27 -12.03
CA LEU A 65 9.24 2.97 -11.53
C LEU A 65 8.04 3.12 -10.59
N PHE A 66 8.05 4.14 -9.71
CA PHE A 66 6.91 4.44 -8.85
C PHE A 66 5.64 4.85 -9.63
N GLU A 67 5.77 5.58 -10.73
CA GLU A 67 4.62 5.98 -11.54
C GLU A 67 4.06 4.83 -12.38
N GLU A 68 4.94 4.01 -12.96
CA GLU A 68 4.54 2.84 -13.75
C GLU A 68 3.85 1.80 -12.88
N THR A 69 4.39 1.52 -11.69
CA THR A 69 3.73 0.65 -10.71
C THR A 69 2.35 1.17 -10.31
N ALA A 70 2.21 2.48 -10.08
CA ALA A 70 0.91 3.08 -9.79
C ALA A 70 -0.08 2.91 -10.95
N LYS A 71 0.37 3.12 -12.19
CA LYS A 71 -0.45 2.90 -13.40
C LYS A 71 -0.86 1.44 -13.56
N ALA A 72 0.06 0.51 -13.33
CA ALA A 72 -0.22 -0.93 -13.41
C ALA A 72 -1.26 -1.37 -12.37
N LEU A 73 -1.19 -0.85 -11.14
CA LEU A 73 -2.17 -1.13 -10.09
C LEU A 73 -3.54 -0.53 -10.43
N LEU A 74 -3.59 0.69 -10.98
CA LEU A 74 -4.83 1.29 -11.47
C LEU A 74 -5.45 0.45 -12.60
N ALA A 75 -4.64 -0.05 -13.54
CA ALA A 75 -5.10 -0.94 -14.60
C ALA A 75 -5.64 -2.27 -14.05
N SER A 76 -5.08 -2.78 -12.95
CA SER A 76 -5.62 -3.95 -12.23
C SER A 76 -6.89 -3.66 -11.42
N GLY A 77 -7.40 -2.44 -11.44
CA GLY A 77 -8.60 -2.02 -10.72
C GLY A 77 -8.38 -1.65 -9.25
N ILE A 78 -7.12 -1.46 -8.82
CA ILE A 78 -6.80 -1.03 -7.45
C ILE A 78 -6.88 0.50 -7.37
N VAL A 79 -7.75 1.00 -6.50
CA VAL A 79 -7.92 2.44 -6.29
C VAL A 79 -6.77 3.01 -5.45
N LEU A 80 -6.01 3.94 -6.02
CA LEU A 80 -4.97 4.71 -5.35
C LEU A 80 -5.43 6.17 -5.18
N GLN A 81 -5.54 6.63 -3.94
CA GLN A 81 -5.97 8.00 -3.63
C GLN A 81 -4.78 8.82 -3.15
N ARG A 82 -4.39 9.86 -3.89
CA ARG A 82 -3.32 10.78 -3.45
C ARG A 82 -3.80 11.63 -2.29
N ARG A 83 -2.95 11.81 -1.28
CA ARG A 83 -3.19 12.76 -0.18
C ARG A 83 -3.23 14.18 -0.76
N GLY A 84 -4.30 14.93 -0.43
CA GLY A 84 -4.45 16.33 -0.83
C GLY A 84 -5.16 16.59 -2.16
N VAL A 85 -5.65 15.54 -2.83
CA VAL A 85 -6.55 15.69 -4.00
C VAL A 85 -7.96 15.31 -3.56
N ASP A 86 -8.93 16.20 -3.83
CA ASP A 86 -10.32 16.00 -3.46
C ASP A 86 -10.86 14.68 -3.99
N LYS A 87 -11.69 14.04 -3.16
CA LYS A 87 -12.24 12.72 -3.42
C LYS A 87 -13.12 12.77 -4.66
N VAL A 88 -12.65 12.30 -5.81
CA VAL A 88 -13.56 11.84 -6.86
C VAL A 88 -14.06 10.46 -6.42
N SER A 89 -15.08 10.48 -5.56
CA SER A 89 -15.80 9.29 -5.16
C SER A 89 -16.59 8.79 -6.37
N ILE A 90 -16.12 7.73 -7.02
CA ILE A 90 -17.01 6.89 -7.82
C ILE A 90 -17.94 6.22 -6.80
N LYS A 91 -19.16 6.75 -6.70
CA LYS A 91 -20.22 6.20 -5.86
C LYS A 91 -20.48 4.76 -6.28
N TYR A 92 -20.11 3.79 -5.45
CA TYR A 92 -20.83 2.51 -5.41
C TYR A 92 -22.10 2.74 -4.60
N SER A 93 -23.11 3.34 -5.24
CA SER A 93 -24.48 3.35 -4.74
C SER A 93 -25.19 2.08 -5.21
N GLN A 94 -25.90 1.44 -4.29
CA GLN A 94 -26.71 0.22 -4.39
C GLN A 94 -25.94 -1.09 -4.32
N CYS A 95 -25.94 -1.70 -3.13
CA CYS A 95 -26.41 -3.07 -2.89
C CYS A 95 -26.35 -3.37 -1.38
N TYR A 96 -27.21 -2.76 -0.56
CA TYR A 96 -27.62 -3.29 0.76
C TYR A 96 -28.89 -2.57 1.20
N LEU A 97 -30.04 -2.99 0.68
CA LEU A 97 -31.34 -2.95 1.35
C LEU A 97 -32.18 -4.04 0.68
N GLY A 98 -32.18 -5.22 1.29
CA GLY A 98 -33.19 -6.27 1.18
C GLY A 98 -33.58 -6.62 2.59
#